data_AF-A0AAV5EWR2-F1
#
_entry.id   AF-A0AAV5EWR2-F1
#
_cell.length_a   1.000
_cell.length_b   1.000
_cell.length_c   1.000
_cell.angle_alpha   90.00
_cell.angle_beta   90.00
_cell.angle_gamma   90.00
#
_symmetry.space_group_name_H-M   'P 1'
#
loop_
_entity.id
_entity.type
_entity.pdbx_description
1 polymer ?
#
loop_
_entity_poly.entity_id
_entity_poly.type
_entity_poly.pdbx_seq_one_letter_code
_entity_poly.pdbx_strand_id
1 'polypeptide(L)'
;MSVGVTRPTEGVLTGDKAGCGEVKAEVRTEQVKRALEKLMDGGADGDGMRSKVREFKAVAKAALEKGGSSHMNLDKLIHFAV
;
A
#
# COMPACT_ATOMS: atom_id res chain seq x y z
N MET A 1 10.26 -20.59 2.34
CA MET A 1 9.13 -20.59 1.40
C MET A 1 9.31 -19.40 0.47
N SER A 2 9.81 -19.62 -0.73
CA SER A 2 9.95 -18.56 -1.74
C SER A 2 8.67 -18.55 -2.57
N VAL A 3 7.79 -17.58 -2.34
CA VAL A 3 6.63 -17.34 -3.21
C VAL A 3 7.18 -16.80 -4.54
N GLY A 4 7.29 -17.66 -5.54
CA GLY A 4 7.95 -17.36 -6.80
C GLY A 4 7.16 -16.34 -7.63
N VAL A 5 7.73 -15.15 -7.82
CA VAL A 5 7.35 -14.23 -8.92
C VAL A 5 8.40 -14.38 -10.03
N THR A 6 8.61 -15.60 -10.50
CA THR A 6 9.57 -15.92 -11.57
C THR A 6 9.02 -15.66 -12.96
N ARG A 7 7.72 -15.35 -13.09
CA ARG A 7 7.10 -14.96 -14.36
C ARG A 7 6.51 -13.56 -14.21
N PRO A 8 6.85 -12.60 -15.09
CA PRO A 8 6.10 -11.36 -15.24
C PRO A 8 4.61 -11.70 -15.41
N THR A 9 3.69 -10.96 -14.81
CA THR A 9 2.24 -11.18 -14.91
C THR A 9 1.66 -10.82 -16.29
N GLU A 10 2.46 -10.96 -17.36
CA GLU A 10 2.08 -10.69 -18.76
C GLU A 10 0.78 -11.42 -19.18
N GLY A 11 0.42 -12.53 -18.53
CA GLY A 11 -0.78 -13.31 -18.85
C GLY A 11 -1.98 -13.22 -17.88
N VAL A 12 -1.92 -12.43 -16.80
CA VAL A 12 -3.02 -12.39 -15.80
C VAL A 12 -4.00 -11.23 -16.02
N LEU A 13 -3.62 -10.21 -16.80
CA LEU A 13 -4.46 -9.02 -17.03
C LEU A 13 -5.28 -9.06 -18.33
N THR A 14 -5.01 -10.00 -19.24
CA THR A 14 -5.75 -10.12 -20.50
C THR A 14 -6.54 -11.42 -20.50
N GLY A 15 -7.74 -11.34 -19.92
CA GLY A 15 -8.84 -12.17 -20.40
C GLY A 15 -9.07 -11.86 -21.87
N ASP A 16 -8.83 -12.86 -22.71
CA ASP A 16 -9.20 -12.96 -24.12
C ASP A 16 -8.52 -12.05 -25.17
N LYS A 17 -7.78 -12.76 -26.04
CA LYS A 17 -7.50 -12.54 -27.48
C LYS A 17 -6.42 -11.54 -27.94
N ALA A 18 -5.38 -12.15 -28.51
CA ALA A 18 -4.74 -11.82 -29.78
C ALA A 18 -4.45 -10.33 -30.05
N GLY A 19 -3.29 -9.88 -29.58
CA GLY A 19 -2.63 -8.66 -30.06
C GLY A 19 -1.18 -8.65 -29.61
N CYS A 20 -0.25 -8.93 -30.54
CA CYS A 20 1.18 -8.85 -30.30
C CYS A 20 1.59 -7.37 -30.19
N GLY A 21 1.57 -6.85 -28.97
CA GLY A 21 2.26 -5.62 -28.60
C GLY A 21 3.13 -5.94 -27.38
N GLU A 22 4.40 -5.54 -27.42
CA GLU A 22 5.30 -5.64 -26.26
C GLU A 22 4.77 -4.75 -25.13
N VAL A 23 3.92 -5.29 -24.26
CA VAL A 23 3.51 -4.60 -23.03
C VAL A 23 4.64 -4.80 -22.03
N LYS A 24 5.62 -3.89 -22.06
CA LYS A 24 6.73 -3.86 -21.11
C LYS A 24 6.15 -3.73 -19.70
N ALA A 25 6.28 -4.79 -18.89
CA ALA A 25 5.90 -4.73 -17.48
C ALA A 25 6.59 -3.55 -16.79
N GLU A 26 5.80 -2.60 -16.26
CA GLU A 26 6.29 -1.38 -15.62
C GLU A 26 7.09 -1.68 -14.35
N VAL A 27 6.77 -2.79 -13.69
CA VAL A 27 7.49 -3.29 -12.52
C VAL A 27 8.03 -4.68 -12.81
N ARG A 28 9.36 -4.81 -12.81
CA ARG A 28 10.06 -6.09 -13.00
C ARG A 28 10.35 -6.77 -11.66
N THR A 29 10.56 -8.08 -11.69
CA THR A 29 10.82 -8.91 -10.51
C THR A 29 11.99 -8.39 -9.67
N GLU A 30 13.02 -7.80 -10.28
CA GLU A 30 14.17 -7.24 -9.56
C GLU A 30 13.78 -6.01 -8.73
N GLN A 31 12.86 -5.18 -9.21
CA GLN A 31 12.35 -4.04 -8.44
C GLN A 31 11.53 -4.54 -7.25
N VAL A 32 10.70 -5.57 -7.46
CA VAL A 32 9.93 -6.19 -6.38
C VAL A 32 10.86 -6.78 -5.32
N LYS A 33 11.88 -7.54 -5.73
CA LYS A 33 12.85 -8.14 -4.82
C LYS A 33 13.57 -7.09 -3.98
N ARG A 34 14.06 -6.00 -4.60
CA ARG A 34 14.71 -4.90 -3.88
C ARG A 34 13.79 -4.21 -2.89
N ALA A 35 12.52 -3.97 -3.27
CA ALA A 35 11.55 -3.36 -2.38
C ALA A 35 11.22 -4.26 -1.18
N LEU A 36 11.11 -5.57 -1.44
CA LEU A 36 10.84 -6.56 -0.41
C LEU A 36 12.01 -6.69 0.57
N GLU A 37 13.25 -6.74 0.06
CA GLU A 37 14.46 -6.76 0.89
C GLU A 37 14.50 -5.53 1.79
N LYS A 38 14.36 -4.31 1.25
CA LYS A 38 14.34 -3.07 2.06
C LYS A 38 13.23 -3.03 3.11
N LEU A 39 12.11 -3.71 2.87
CA LEU A 39 11.00 -3.78 3.81
C LEU A 39 11.22 -4.86 4.89
N MET A 40 11.77 -6.01 4.51
CA MET A 40 11.80 -7.23 5.34
C MET A 40 13.17 -7.58 5.93
N ASP A 41 14.25 -6.94 5.48
CA ASP A 41 15.62 -7.23 5.93
C ASP A 41 15.88 -6.99 7.42
N GLY A 42 14.94 -6.34 8.13
CA GLY A 42 15.12 -5.96 9.53
C GLY A 42 16.20 -4.89 9.71
N GLY A 43 16.58 -4.22 8.63
CA GLY A 43 17.51 -3.10 8.64
C GLY A 43 16.85 -1.80 9.06
N ALA A 44 17.68 -0.77 9.25
CA ALA A 44 17.24 0.55 9.69
C ALA A 44 16.17 1.17 8.78
N ASP A 45 16.24 0.92 7.47
CA ASP A 45 15.25 1.42 6.51
C ASP A 45 13.86 0.81 6.75
N GLY A 46 13.79 -0.51 6.87
CA GLY A 46 12.54 -1.24 7.13
C GLY A 46 11.95 -0.91 8.51
N ASP A 47 12.79 -0.78 9.53
CA ASP A 47 12.37 -0.39 10.88
C ASP A 47 11.91 1.06 10.96
N GLY A 48 12.60 1.97 10.27
CA GLY A 48 12.20 3.36 10.15
C GLY A 48 10.83 3.50 9.47
N MET A 49 10.59 2.73 8.41
CA MET A 49 9.29 2.70 7.75
C MET A 49 8.19 2.15 8.67
N ARG A 50 8.43 1.04 9.38
CA ARG A 50 7.47 0.48 10.35
C ARG A 50 7.15 1.45 11.49
N SER A 51 8.16 2.16 11.99
CA SER A 51 7.98 3.12 13.07
C SER A 51 7.09 4.28 12.65
N LYS A 52 7.37 4.89 11.49
CA LYS A 52 6.53 5.96 10.91
C LYS A 52 5.09 5.50 10.68
N VAL A 53 4.88 4.28 10.17
CA VAL A 53 3.54 3.73 9.97
C VAL A 53 2.79 3.55 11.30
N ARG A 54 3.48 3.15 12.38
CA ARG A 54 2.86 3.05 13.71
C ARG A 54 2.46 4.41 14.26
N GLU A 55 3.27 5.44 14.06
CA GLU A 55 2.93 6.82 14.43
C GLU A 55 1.69 7.31 13.67
N PHE A 56 1.65 7.14 12.34
CA PHE A 56 0.48 7.50 11.55
C PHE A 56 -0.77 6.74 11.96
N LYS A 57 -0.64 5.44 12.29
CA LYS A 57 -1.75 4.65 12.83
C LYS A 57 -2.28 5.24 14.14
N ALA A 58 -1.40 5.64 15.05
CA ALA A 58 -1.80 6.24 16.32
C ALA A 58 -2.51 7.58 16.11
N VAL A 59 -1.96 8.46 15.27
CA VAL A 59 -2.55 9.76 14.94
C VAL A 59 -3.92 9.60 14.28
N ALA A 60 -4.04 8.69 13.30
CA ALA A 60 -5.31 8.44 12.63
C ALA A 60 -6.38 7.88 13.58
N LYS A 61 -6.00 6.99 14.51
CA LYS A 61 -6.90 6.48 15.54
C LYS A 61 -7.37 7.61 16.46
N ALA A 62 -6.45 8.44 16.95
CA ALA A 62 -6.78 9.57 17.82
C ALA A 62 -7.69 10.61 17.13
N ALA A 63 -7.52 10.85 15.83
CA ALA A 63 -8.38 11.76 15.07
C ALA A 63 -9.84 11.28 14.98
N LEU A 64 -10.06 9.96 15.00
CA LEU A 64 -11.38 9.33 14.90
C LEU A 64 -12.00 8.99 16.27
N GLU A 65 -11.22 9.01 17.35
CA GLU A 65 -11.76 8.81 18.70
C GLU A 65 -12.67 9.97 19.13
N LYS A 66 -13.47 9.76 20.18
CA LYS A 66 -14.40 10.78 20.70
C LYS A 66 -13.63 12.03 21.13
N GLY A 67 -14.07 13.22 20.68
CA GLY A 67 -13.32 14.48 20.80
C GLY A 67 -12.17 14.66 19.79
N GLY A 68 -11.91 13.69 18.93
CA GLY A 68 -10.91 13.77 17.86
C GLY A 68 -11.34 14.68 16.70
N SER A 69 -10.38 15.20 15.95
CA SER A 69 -10.62 16.20 14.91
C SER A 69 -11.53 15.70 13.78
N SER A 70 -11.31 14.49 13.27
CA SER A 70 -12.16 13.89 12.24
C SER A 70 -13.54 13.57 12.78
N HIS A 71 -13.63 13.07 14.02
CA HIS A 71 -14.91 12.81 14.66
C HIS A 71 -15.75 14.08 14.81
N MET A 72 -15.17 15.17 15.33
CA MET A 72 -15.86 16.46 15.46
C MET A 72 -16.28 17.03 14.09
N ASN A 73 -15.47 16.82 13.05
CA ASN A 73 -15.84 17.25 11.70
C ASN A 73 -17.02 16.45 11.14
N LEU A 74 -17.07 15.14 11.39
CA LEU A 74 -18.20 14.30 11.01
C LEU A 74 -19.48 14.70 11.76
N ASP A 75 -19.37 14.99 13.06
CA ASP A 75 -20.51 15.48 13.85
C ASP A 75 -21.05 16.81 13.27
N LYS A 76 -20.15 17.76 12.98
CA LYS A 76 -20.52 19.02 12.32
C LYS A 76 -21.19 18.81 10.96
N LEU A 77 -20.69 17.88 10.16
CA LEU A 77 -21.26 17.56 8.85
C LEU A 77 -22.69 17.01 8.97
N ILE A 78 -22.93 16.11 9.92
CA ILE A 78 -24.26 15.56 10.18
C ILE A 78 -25.21 16.68 10.64
N HIS A 79 -24.77 17.53 11.56
CA HIS A 79 -25.56 18.66 12.05
C HIS A 79 -25.82 19.74 10.99
N PHE A 80 -24.96 19.87 9.97
CA PHE A 80 -25.20 20.78 8.85
C PHE A 80 -26.22 20.22 7.86
N ALA A 81 -26.33 18.90 7.73
CA ALA A 81 -27.22 18.23 6.77
C ALA A 81 -28.65 18.03 7.28
N VAL A 82 -28.95 18.44 8.52
CA VAL A 82 -30.26 18.40 9.19
C VAL A 82 -30.74 19.82 9.43
#